data_AF-A0A0R0HRT7-F1
#
_entry.id   AF-A0A0R0HRT7-F1
#
_cell.length_a   1.000
_cell.length_b   1.000
_cell.length_c   1.000
_cell.angle_alpha   90.00
_cell.angle_beta   90.00
_cell.angle_gamma   90.00
#
_symmetry.space_group_name_H-M   'P 1'
#
loop_
_entity.id
_entity.type
_entity.pdbx_description
1 polymer ?
#
loop_
_entity_poly.entity_id
_entity_poly.type
_entity_poly.pdbx_seq_one_letter_code
_entity_poly.pdbx_strand_id
1 'polypeptide(L)'
;MKFMCFIKYVTLIGVLMALLVDTVASSHMEHGHYTPVETLEKEGGSSAWSIELAGGGGEVQRVEELMRLKQRLVSQVLEIGIIFHSVIIGVTMGMSQNVCTIRPLVVALSFHQIFEGLGLGGCIAQAGFSFGTTAYMCFMFSVTTPMGIILGMVLFSMTGYDDTNPKALIMEGLLGSVSSGILIYMALVDLIAVDFFHNKLMNSNVYLKKVSFIALTLGSASMSVLALWA
;
A
#
# COMPACT_ATOMS: atom_id res chain seq x y z
N MET A 1 3.65 -27.83 10.06
CA MET A 1 2.25 -27.70 9.63
C MET A 1 1.41 -26.79 10.52
N LYS A 2 1.31 -27.01 11.85
CA LYS A 2 0.52 -26.14 12.76
C LYS A 2 0.97 -24.67 12.78
N PHE A 3 2.28 -24.41 12.78
CA PHE A 3 2.83 -23.05 12.73
C PHE A 3 2.51 -22.32 11.41
N MET A 4 2.58 -23.00 10.26
CA MET A 4 2.18 -22.41 8.97
C MET A 4 0.69 -22.04 8.92
N CYS A 5 -0.20 -22.86 9.49
CA CYS A 5 -1.63 -22.49 9.58
C CYS A 5 -1.85 -21.27 10.47
N PHE A 6 -1.09 -21.16 11.56
CA PHE A 6 -1.14 -20.00 12.45
C PHE A 6 -0.65 -18.72 11.75
N ILE A 7 0.47 -18.78 11.03
CA ILE A 7 0.98 -17.64 10.25
C ILE A 7 -0.03 -17.18 9.18
N LYS A 8 -0.69 -18.12 8.49
CA LYS A 8 -1.76 -17.78 7.52
C LYS A 8 -2.93 -17.05 8.18
N TYR A 9 -3.32 -17.44 9.39
CA TYR A 9 -4.35 -16.75 10.15
C TYR A 9 -3.92 -15.33 10.54
N VAL A 10 -2.66 -15.14 10.93
CA VAL A 10 -2.09 -13.82 11.23
C VAL A 10 -2.04 -12.92 9.99
N THR A 11 -1.68 -13.46 8.83
CA THR A 11 -1.80 -12.74 7.55
C THR A 11 -3.23 -12.30 7.26
N LEU A 12 -4.21 -13.17 7.51
CA LEU A 12 -5.62 -12.82 7.34
C LEU A 12 -6.05 -11.68 8.27
N ILE A 13 -5.56 -11.66 9.53
CA ILE A 13 -5.78 -10.52 10.42
C ILE A 13 -5.21 -9.23 9.81
N GLY A 14 -4.00 -9.26 9.25
CA GLY A 14 -3.42 -8.11 8.54
C GLY A 14 -4.31 -7.58 7.42
N VAL A 15 -4.86 -8.47 6.59
CA VAL A 15 -5.83 -8.11 5.53
C VAL A 15 -7.09 -7.46 6.12
N LEU A 16 -7.66 -8.05 7.17
CA LEU A 16 -8.87 -7.52 7.82
C LEU A 16 -8.63 -6.16 8.49
N MET A 17 -7.44 -5.94 9.04
CA MET A 17 -7.05 -4.64 9.61
C MET A 17 -6.96 -3.57 8.52
N ALA A 18 -6.35 -3.89 7.37
CA ALA A 18 -6.31 -2.97 6.24
C ALA A 18 -7.71 -2.63 5.71
N LEU A 19 -8.58 -3.64 5.58
CA LEU A 19 -9.99 -3.45 5.21
C LEU A 19 -10.74 -2.57 6.22
N LEU A 20 -10.50 -2.76 7.52
CA LEU A 20 -11.12 -1.94 8.57
C LEU A 20 -10.66 -0.48 8.48
N VAL A 21 -9.37 -0.25 8.26
CA VAL A 21 -8.82 1.10 8.06
C VAL A 21 -9.44 1.75 6.83
N ASP A 22 -9.51 1.05 5.71
CA ASP A 22 -10.12 1.57 4.47
C ASP A 22 -11.62 1.86 4.64
N THR A 23 -12.36 0.97 5.32
CA THR A 23 -13.79 1.18 5.62
C THR A 23 -14.02 2.39 6.54
N VAL A 24 -13.21 2.53 7.60
CA VAL A 24 -13.30 3.67 8.51
C VAL A 24 -12.90 4.97 7.79
N ALA A 25 -11.85 4.94 6.98
CA ALA A 25 -11.45 6.08 6.16
C ALA A 25 -12.57 6.48 5.20
N SER A 26 -13.13 5.53 4.43
CA SER A 26 -14.20 5.80 3.49
C SER A 26 -15.48 6.31 4.18
N SER A 27 -15.84 5.77 5.34
CA SER A 27 -17.01 6.25 6.09
C SER A 27 -16.82 7.64 6.71
N HIS A 28 -15.60 7.99 7.15
CA HIS A 28 -15.28 9.35 7.59
C HIS A 28 -15.29 10.34 6.43
N MET A 29 -14.84 9.93 5.23
CA MET A 29 -14.94 10.74 4.03
C MET A 29 -16.39 11.02 3.61
N GLU A 30 -17.31 10.07 3.81
CA GLU A 30 -18.74 10.28 3.57
C GLU A 30 -19.41 11.18 4.63
N HIS A 31 -19.03 11.07 5.91
CA HIS A 31 -19.64 11.86 6.98
C HIS A 31 -19.09 13.30 7.10
N GLY A 32 -17.87 13.56 6.62
CA GLY A 32 -17.25 14.90 6.68
C GLY A 32 -17.84 15.96 5.73
N HIS A 33 -18.85 15.61 4.92
CA HIS A 33 -19.47 16.53 3.96
C HIS A 33 -21.00 16.36 3.80
N TYR A 34 -21.69 15.93 4.86
CA TYR A 34 -23.12 16.22 4.99
C TYR A 34 -23.29 17.58 5.67
N THR A 35 -23.23 18.66 4.90
CA THR A 35 -23.94 19.88 5.32
C THR A 35 -25.43 19.54 5.25
N PRO A 36 -26.18 19.54 6.37
CA PRO A 36 -27.62 19.51 6.24
C PRO A 36 -27.98 20.74 5.41
N VAL A 37 -28.69 20.52 4.30
CA VAL A 37 -29.42 21.63 3.67
C VAL A 37 -30.38 22.10 4.75
N GLU A 38 -30.05 23.20 5.42
CA GLU A 38 -31.01 23.94 6.22
C GLU A 38 -32.15 24.31 5.27
N THR A 39 -33.23 23.52 5.31
CA THR A 39 -34.53 23.97 4.86
C THR A 39 -34.94 25.09 5.79
N LEU A 40 -34.50 26.31 5.46
CA LEU A 40 -35.15 27.52 5.94
C LEU A 40 -36.59 27.45 5.44
N GLU A 41 -37.50 27.03 6.32
CA GLU A 41 -38.92 27.30 6.19
C GLU A 41 -39.09 28.81 6.07
N LYS A 42 -39.28 29.29 4.84
CA LYS A 42 -39.86 30.59 4.59
C LYS A 42 -41.23 30.37 3.97
N GLU A 43 -42.25 30.64 4.79
CA GLU A 43 -43.62 30.77 4.36
C GLU A 43 -43.76 31.74 3.17
N GLY A 44 -44.64 31.36 2.24
CA GLY A 44 -45.46 32.32 1.48
C GLY A 44 -44.96 32.73 0.10
N GLY A 45 -45.70 32.31 -0.93
CA GLY A 45 -46.01 33.18 -2.08
C GLY A 45 -45.38 32.82 -3.42
N SER A 46 -46.17 32.13 -4.26
CA SER A 46 -46.26 32.22 -5.73
C SER A 46 -45.15 32.98 -6.50
N SER A 47 -44.37 32.27 -7.31
CA SER A 47 -44.32 32.46 -8.78
C SER A 47 -43.15 31.70 -9.43
N ALA A 48 -43.44 31.09 -10.57
CA ALA A 48 -42.54 30.72 -11.67
C ALA A 48 -41.22 30.00 -11.32
N TRP A 49 -41.25 28.66 -11.35
CA TRP A 49 -40.05 27.84 -11.46
C TRP A 49 -39.49 27.91 -12.89
N SER A 50 -38.57 28.84 -13.10
CA SER A 50 -37.54 28.69 -14.13
C SER A 50 -36.59 27.58 -13.68
N ILE A 51 -36.71 26.40 -14.30
CA ILE A 51 -35.74 25.31 -14.13
C ILE A 51 -34.42 25.77 -14.75
N GLU A 52 -33.53 26.32 -13.93
CA GLU A 52 -32.12 26.54 -14.30
C GLU A 52 -31.34 25.23 -14.15
N LEU A 53 -30.80 24.78 -15.28
CA LEU A 53 -29.94 23.61 -15.50
C LEU A 53 -28.51 23.76 -14.90
N ALA A 54 -28.36 24.37 -13.73
CA ALA A 54 -27.05 24.74 -13.18
C ALA A 54 -26.47 23.75 -12.14
N GLY A 55 -26.78 22.44 -12.24
CA GLY A 55 -26.40 21.45 -11.22
C GLY A 55 -25.18 20.54 -11.53
N GLY A 56 -24.77 20.41 -12.80
CA GLY A 56 -23.83 19.34 -13.20
C GLY A 56 -22.35 19.57 -12.84
N GLY A 57 -21.91 20.83 -12.70
CA GLY A 57 -20.48 21.15 -12.49
C GLY A 57 -19.96 20.87 -11.09
N GLY A 58 -20.77 21.15 -10.06
CA GLY A 58 -20.36 21.01 -8.66
C GLY A 58 -20.32 19.56 -8.16
N GLU A 59 -21.06 18.65 -8.79
CA GLU A 59 -21.04 17.22 -8.44
C GLU A 59 -19.83 16.52 -9.06
N VAL A 60 -19.52 16.81 -10.34
CA VAL A 60 -18.33 16.26 -11.02
C VAL A 60 -17.03 16.73 -10.36
N GLN A 61 -16.94 18.01 -9.97
CA GLN A 61 -15.76 18.53 -9.29
C GLN A 61 -15.55 17.91 -7.90
N ARG A 62 -16.63 17.63 -7.16
CA ARG A 62 -16.56 16.95 -5.85
C ARG A 62 -16.11 15.50 -5.99
N VAL A 63 -16.60 14.78 -6.99
CA VAL A 63 -16.20 13.39 -7.24
C VAL A 63 -14.70 13.29 -7.57
N GLU A 64 -14.18 14.20 -8.40
CA GLU A 64 -12.76 14.26 -8.74
C GLU A 64 -11.87 14.54 -7.51
N GLU A 65 -12.25 15.50 -6.66
CA GLU A 65 -11.52 15.80 -5.42
C GLU A 65 -11.52 14.61 -4.45
N LEU A 66 -12.67 13.92 -4.29
CA LEU A 66 -12.75 12.71 -3.47
C LEU A 66 -11.85 11.59 -4.01
N MET A 67 -11.81 11.38 -5.33
CA MET A 67 -10.92 10.40 -5.94
C MET A 67 -9.45 10.72 -5.67
N ARG A 68 -9.04 12.00 -5.78
CA ARG A 68 -7.66 12.41 -5.45
C ARG A 68 -7.32 12.20 -3.98
N LEU A 69 -8.23 12.53 -3.07
CA LEU A 69 -8.05 12.29 -1.65
C LEU A 69 -7.89 10.79 -1.35
N LYS A 70 -8.72 9.94 -1.97
CA LYS A 70 -8.57 8.48 -1.87
C LYS A 70 -7.20 8.00 -2.37
N GLN A 71 -6.74 8.47 -3.53
CA GLN A 71 -5.41 8.12 -4.05
C GLN A 71 -4.27 8.55 -3.11
N ARG A 72 -4.39 9.73 -2.49
CA ARG A 72 -3.42 10.19 -1.49
C ARG A 72 -3.40 9.29 -0.25
N LEU A 73 -4.56 8.91 0.27
CA LEU A 73 -4.64 7.99 1.42
C LEU A 73 -4.05 6.62 1.08
N VAL A 74 -4.40 6.07 -0.08
CA VAL A 74 -3.83 4.80 -0.57
C VAL A 74 -2.32 4.88 -0.65
N SER A 75 -1.77 5.95 -1.24
CA SER A 75 -0.32 6.12 -1.36
C SER A 75 0.38 6.28 0.00
N GLN A 76 -0.25 6.93 0.98
CA GLN A 76 0.30 7.06 2.34
C GLN A 76 0.26 5.75 3.12
N VAL A 77 -0.86 5.02 3.06
CA VAL A 77 -0.97 3.70 3.71
C VAL A 77 0.02 2.71 3.08
N LEU A 78 0.18 2.75 1.77
CA LEU A 78 1.15 1.94 1.04
C LEU A 78 2.60 2.28 1.45
N GLU A 79 2.94 3.56 1.57
CA GLU A 79 4.26 3.99 2.07
C GLU A 79 4.54 3.46 3.48
N ILE A 80 3.59 3.60 4.42
CA ILE A 80 3.72 3.10 5.79
C ILE A 80 3.90 1.57 5.79
N GLY A 81 3.13 0.86 4.97
CA GLY A 81 3.23 -0.59 4.81
C GLY A 81 4.61 -1.02 4.30
N ILE A 82 5.13 -0.33 3.29
CA ILE A 82 6.47 -0.58 2.73
C ILE A 82 7.56 -0.26 3.76
N ILE A 83 7.46 0.85 4.50
CA ILE A 83 8.42 1.20 5.56
C ILE A 83 8.48 0.07 6.60
N PHE A 84 7.32 -0.36 7.10
CA PHE A 84 7.26 -1.42 8.11
C PHE A 84 7.84 -2.75 7.58
N HIS A 85 7.47 -3.14 6.36
CA HIS A 85 7.99 -4.33 5.70
C HIS A 85 9.51 -4.28 5.50
N SER A 86 10.02 -3.14 5.02
CA SER A 86 11.43 -2.91 4.74
C SER A 86 12.29 -2.94 6.00
N VAL A 87 11.77 -2.45 7.14
CA VAL A 87 12.48 -2.56 8.44
C VAL A 87 12.63 -4.02 8.85
N ILE A 88 11.57 -4.82 8.74
CA ILE A 88 11.61 -6.24 9.13
C ILE A 88 12.65 -6.99 8.29
N ILE A 89 12.57 -6.85 6.96
CA ILE A 89 13.54 -7.46 6.03
C ILE A 89 14.96 -7.00 6.35
N GLY A 90 15.16 -5.69 6.56
CA GLY A 90 16.47 -5.13 6.88
C GLY A 90 17.04 -5.70 8.17
N VAL A 91 16.26 -5.76 9.24
CA VAL A 91 16.67 -6.31 10.54
C VAL A 91 17.08 -7.78 10.39
N THR A 92 16.25 -8.60 9.75
CA THR A 92 16.55 -10.02 9.49
C THR A 92 17.84 -10.19 8.71
N MET A 93 18.01 -9.42 7.64
CA MET A 93 19.23 -9.45 6.83
C MET A 93 20.46 -9.05 7.65
N GLY A 94 20.36 -7.99 8.46
CA GLY A 94 21.45 -7.50 9.31
C GLY A 94 21.83 -8.45 10.45
N MET A 95 20.91 -9.33 10.86
CA MET A 95 21.19 -10.39 11.84
C MET A 95 21.90 -11.60 11.21
N SER A 96 21.81 -11.79 9.89
CA SER A 96 22.41 -12.96 9.24
C SER A 96 23.93 -12.93 9.21
N GLN A 97 24.57 -14.06 9.51
CA GLN A 97 26.04 -14.18 9.62
C GLN A 97 26.70 -14.91 8.44
N ASN A 98 25.91 -15.55 7.57
CA ASN A 98 26.43 -16.42 6.52
C ASN A 98 26.62 -15.66 5.20
N VAL A 99 27.87 -15.31 4.85
CA VAL A 99 28.19 -14.57 3.61
C VAL A 99 27.69 -15.29 2.34
N CYS A 100 27.67 -16.63 2.34
CA CYS A 100 27.13 -17.44 1.24
C CYS A 100 25.61 -17.28 1.06
N THR A 101 24.89 -16.91 2.12
CA THR A 101 23.44 -16.64 2.11
C THR A 101 23.17 -15.16 1.86
N ILE A 102 23.96 -14.27 2.47
CA ILE A 102 23.78 -12.81 2.34
C ILE A 102 23.98 -12.35 0.90
N ARG A 103 25.00 -12.85 0.18
CA ARG A 103 25.27 -12.44 -1.21
C ARG A 103 24.08 -12.61 -2.16
N PRO A 104 23.48 -13.80 -2.30
CA PRO A 104 22.30 -13.97 -3.16
C PRO A 104 21.10 -13.18 -2.63
N LEU A 105 20.93 -13.09 -1.31
CA LEU A 105 19.84 -12.36 -0.67
C LEU A 105 19.91 -10.85 -0.91
N VAL A 106 21.10 -10.22 -0.91
CA VAL A 106 21.29 -8.81 -1.32
C VAL A 106 20.84 -8.59 -2.76
N VAL A 107 21.21 -9.49 -3.68
CA VAL A 107 20.83 -9.39 -5.09
C VAL A 107 19.32 -9.52 -5.24
N ALA A 108 18.71 -10.52 -4.60
CA ALA A 108 17.27 -10.72 -4.62
C ALA A 108 16.50 -9.53 -4.04
N LEU A 109 16.94 -9.01 -2.88
CA LEU A 109 16.35 -7.82 -2.26
C LEU A 109 16.53 -6.55 -3.09
N SER A 110 17.63 -6.41 -3.82
CA SER A 110 17.82 -5.26 -4.72
C SER A 110 16.75 -5.26 -5.82
N PHE A 111 16.47 -6.40 -6.44
CA PHE A 111 15.39 -6.52 -7.42
C PHE A 111 14.01 -6.34 -6.78
N HIS A 112 13.80 -6.89 -5.59
CA HIS A 112 12.55 -6.70 -4.83
C HIS A 112 12.28 -5.21 -4.57
N GLN A 113 13.29 -4.48 -4.08
CA GLN A 113 13.20 -3.04 -3.79
C GLN A 113 12.96 -2.21 -5.07
N ILE A 114 13.49 -2.63 -6.22
CA ILE A 114 13.18 -1.96 -7.50
C ILE A 114 11.68 -2.07 -7.81
N PHE A 115 11.10 -3.26 -7.67
CA PHE A 115 9.68 -3.47 -7.97
C PHE A 115 8.75 -2.79 -6.94
N GLU A 116 9.11 -2.81 -5.66
CA GLU A 116 8.37 -2.06 -4.63
C GLU A 116 8.44 -0.54 -4.88
N GLY A 117 9.62 -0.03 -5.28
CA GLY A 117 9.83 1.38 -5.60
C GLY A 117 9.05 1.83 -6.84
N LEU A 118 8.93 0.97 -7.86
CA LEU A 118 8.09 1.22 -9.02
C LEU A 118 6.60 1.30 -8.66
N GLY A 119 6.13 0.41 -7.77
CA GLY A 119 4.77 0.43 -7.26
C GLY A 119 4.46 1.72 -6.48
N LEU A 120 5.31 2.08 -5.52
CA LEU A 120 5.19 3.32 -4.75
C LEU A 120 5.24 4.56 -5.67
N GLY A 121 6.17 4.59 -6.63
CA GLY A 121 6.30 5.67 -7.60
C GLY A 121 5.05 5.86 -8.46
N GLY A 122 4.40 4.77 -8.86
CA GLY A 122 3.10 4.80 -9.54
C GLY A 122 2.01 5.44 -8.67
N CYS A 123 1.92 5.06 -7.39
CA CYS A 123 0.95 5.63 -6.45
C CYS A 123 1.18 7.14 -6.24
N ILE A 124 2.43 7.54 -6.03
CA ILE A 124 2.81 8.95 -5.86
C ILE A 124 2.44 9.78 -7.11
N ALA A 125 2.69 9.23 -8.30
CA ALA A 125 2.36 9.88 -9.56
C ALA A 125 0.84 10.09 -9.72
N GLN A 126 0.03 9.13 -9.28
CA GLN A 126 -1.43 9.24 -9.31
C GLN A 126 -1.99 10.17 -8.23
N ALA A 127 -1.37 10.21 -7.05
CA ALA A 127 -1.81 11.02 -5.90
C ALA A 127 -1.59 12.54 -6.06
N GLY A 128 -0.73 12.96 -7.00
CA GLY A 128 -0.48 14.38 -7.30
C GLY A 128 0.06 15.15 -6.10
N PHE A 129 1.03 14.58 -5.40
CA PHE A 129 1.67 15.21 -4.25
C PHE A 129 2.56 16.40 -4.65
N SER A 130 2.83 17.29 -3.69
CA SER A 130 3.83 18.34 -3.86
C SER A 130 5.23 17.72 -3.99
N PHE A 131 6.15 18.40 -4.69
CA PHE A 131 7.53 17.93 -4.83
C PHE A 131 8.19 17.63 -3.48
N GLY A 132 7.94 18.46 -2.45
CA GLY A 132 8.47 18.25 -1.11
C GLY A 132 7.97 16.95 -0.46
N THR A 133 6.67 16.65 -0.58
CA THR A 133 6.09 15.40 -0.11
C THR A 133 6.63 14.21 -0.89
N THR A 134 6.67 14.28 -2.22
CA THR A 134 7.25 13.23 -3.06
C THR A 134 8.71 12.95 -2.70
N ALA A 135 9.53 13.99 -2.53
CA ALA A 135 10.93 13.84 -2.14
C ALA A 135 11.07 13.20 -0.75
N TYR A 136 10.23 13.59 0.21
CA TYR A 136 10.18 12.98 1.53
C TYR A 136 9.84 11.48 1.46
N MET A 137 8.82 11.11 0.67
CA MET A 137 8.41 9.71 0.53
C MET A 137 9.51 8.86 -0.10
N CYS A 138 10.15 9.36 -1.16
CA CYS A 138 11.30 8.69 -1.78
C CYS A 138 12.49 8.57 -0.82
N PHE A 139 12.75 9.59 0.00
CA PHE A 139 13.81 9.57 1.00
C PHE A 139 13.55 8.50 2.08
N MET A 140 12.33 8.46 2.61
CA MET A 140 11.92 7.45 3.60
C MET A 140 12.04 6.03 3.04
N PHE A 141 11.58 5.81 1.81
CA PHE A 141 11.74 4.53 1.12
C PHE A 141 13.22 4.12 1.01
N SER A 142 14.11 5.04 0.64
CA SER A 142 15.53 4.74 0.43
C SER A 142 16.30 4.50 1.74
N VAL A 143 15.97 5.20 2.82
CA VAL A 143 16.74 5.13 4.09
C VAL A 143 16.29 3.97 4.99
N THR A 144 15.04 3.52 4.84
CA THR A 144 14.44 2.55 5.75
C THR A 144 15.15 1.19 5.72
N THR A 145 15.42 0.63 4.54
CA THR A 145 16.09 -0.68 4.43
C THR A 145 17.52 -0.66 5.00
N PRO A 146 18.40 0.31 4.64
CA PRO A 146 19.72 0.43 5.28
C PRO A 146 19.64 0.63 6.80
N MET A 147 18.69 1.43 7.28
CA MET A 147 18.49 1.63 8.72
C MET A 147 18.06 0.34 9.42
N GLY A 148 17.19 -0.47 8.80
CA GLY A 148 16.83 -1.80 9.28
C GLY A 148 18.03 -2.74 9.37
N ILE A 149 18.90 -2.75 8.35
CA ILE A 149 20.13 -3.57 8.34
C ILE A 149 21.05 -3.17 9.50
N ILE A 150 21.28 -1.85 9.69
CA ILE A 150 22.08 -1.34 10.81
C ILE A 150 21.47 -1.77 12.15
N LEU A 151 20.15 -1.63 12.31
CA LEU A 151 19.45 -2.06 13.51
C LEU A 151 19.61 -3.57 13.77
N GLY A 152 19.51 -4.41 12.74
CA GLY A 152 19.75 -5.85 12.81
C GLY A 152 21.17 -6.19 13.27
N MET A 153 22.18 -5.52 12.70
CA MET A 153 23.58 -5.69 13.12
C MET A 153 23.81 -5.29 14.58
N VAL A 154 23.21 -4.17 15.01
CA VAL A 154 23.29 -3.71 16.41
C VAL A 154 22.63 -4.71 17.35
N LEU A 155 21.41 -5.16 17.03
CA LEU A 155 20.68 -6.16 17.84
C LEU A 155 21.48 -7.45 17.99
N PHE A 156 22.06 -7.94 16.90
CA PHE A 156 22.96 -9.10 16.92
C PHE A 156 24.15 -8.87 17.87
N SER A 157 24.83 -7.73 17.74
CA SER A 157 26.00 -7.40 18.58
C SER A 157 25.69 -7.25 20.07
N MET A 158 24.49 -6.77 20.42
CA MET A 158 24.09 -6.52 21.82
C MET A 158 23.51 -7.75 22.51
N THR A 159 22.79 -8.60 21.78
CA THR A 159 22.03 -9.70 22.37
C THR A 159 22.66 -11.07 22.14
N GLY A 160 23.53 -11.22 21.14
CA GLY A 160 24.03 -12.51 20.70
C GLY A 160 22.95 -13.44 20.15
N TYR A 161 21.72 -12.94 19.94
CA TYR A 161 20.68 -13.67 19.22
C TYR A 161 21.03 -13.65 17.74
N ASP A 162 21.43 -14.80 17.22
CA ASP A 162 21.61 -15.01 15.79
C ASP A 162 20.27 -15.23 15.08
N ASP A 163 20.32 -15.24 13.74
CA ASP A 163 19.23 -15.59 12.84
C ASP A 163 18.75 -17.05 12.99
N THR A 164 19.41 -17.87 13.83
CA THR A 164 18.97 -19.22 14.19
C THR A 164 18.17 -19.29 15.49
N ASN A 165 18.02 -18.18 16.25
CA ASN A 165 17.22 -18.22 17.47
C ASN A 165 15.72 -18.37 17.16
N PRO A 166 15.04 -19.40 17.69
CA PRO A 166 13.63 -19.65 17.40
C PRO A 166 12.71 -18.50 17.83
N LYS A 167 13.05 -17.73 18.87
CA LYS A 167 12.23 -16.57 19.29
C LYS A 167 12.32 -15.42 18.30
N ALA A 168 13.50 -15.14 17.75
CA ALA A 168 13.71 -14.11 16.75
C ALA A 168 12.94 -14.45 15.46
N LEU A 169 13.08 -15.70 14.98
CA LEU A 169 12.37 -16.21 13.82
C LEU A 169 10.84 -16.21 13.97
N ILE A 170 10.32 -16.53 15.16
CA ILE A 170 8.87 -16.47 15.42
C ILE A 170 8.37 -15.02 15.39
N MET A 171 9.11 -14.09 16.00
CA MET A 171 8.70 -12.69 16.04
C MET A 171 8.77 -12.04 14.65
N GLU A 172 9.81 -12.34 13.89
CA GLU A 172 9.94 -11.96 12.48
C GLU A 172 8.78 -12.53 11.65
N GLY A 173 8.49 -13.82 11.76
CA GLY A 173 7.40 -14.46 11.03
C GLY A 173 6.03 -13.86 11.37
N LEU A 174 5.81 -13.51 12.64
CA LEU A 174 4.59 -12.81 13.08
C LEU A 174 4.47 -11.40 12.50
N LEU A 175 5.50 -10.57 12.67
CA LEU A 175 5.47 -9.19 12.17
C LEU A 175 5.42 -9.15 10.64
N GLY A 176 6.20 -10.02 9.99
CA GLY A 176 6.23 -10.16 8.53
C GLY A 176 4.90 -10.67 7.96
N SER A 177 4.20 -11.57 8.65
CA SER A 177 2.88 -12.06 8.20
C SER A 177 1.78 -11.01 8.33
N VAL A 178 1.77 -10.21 9.40
CA VAL A 178 0.88 -9.04 9.52
C VAL A 178 1.17 -8.03 8.41
N SER A 179 2.45 -7.68 8.22
CA SER A 179 2.90 -6.76 7.16
C SER A 179 2.48 -7.23 5.77
N SER A 180 2.72 -8.51 5.45
CA SER A 180 2.32 -9.12 4.19
C SER A 180 0.81 -9.08 3.97
N GLY A 181 0.01 -9.30 5.03
CA GLY A 181 -1.45 -9.20 4.94
C GLY A 181 -1.92 -7.80 4.55
N ILE A 182 -1.33 -6.76 5.14
CA ILE A 182 -1.62 -5.36 4.80
C ILE A 182 -1.23 -5.09 3.34
N LEU A 183 0.00 -5.43 2.94
CA LEU A 183 0.47 -5.20 1.57
C LEU A 183 -0.33 -5.97 0.51
N ILE A 184 -0.83 -7.17 0.82
CA ILE A 184 -1.73 -7.94 -0.07
C ILE A 184 -3.06 -7.20 -0.28
N TYR A 185 -3.65 -6.66 0.79
CA TYR A 185 -4.88 -5.87 0.67
C TYR A 185 -4.63 -4.64 -0.21
N MET A 186 -3.58 -3.86 0.09
CA MET A 186 -3.23 -2.67 -0.68
C MET A 186 -3.01 -3.00 -2.17
N ALA A 187 -2.28 -4.09 -2.46
CA ALA A 187 -2.00 -4.48 -3.83
C ALA A 187 -3.27 -4.90 -4.58
N LEU A 188 -4.11 -5.75 -3.99
CA LEU A 188 -5.29 -6.30 -4.68
C LEU A 188 -6.44 -5.30 -4.76
N VAL A 189 -6.75 -4.64 -3.66
CA VAL A 189 -7.94 -3.80 -3.52
C VAL A 189 -7.63 -2.36 -3.91
N ASP A 190 -6.57 -1.79 -3.35
CA ASP A 190 -6.32 -0.35 -3.49
C ASP A 190 -5.57 0.03 -4.76
N LEU A 191 -4.80 -0.91 -5.33
CA LEU A 191 -4.10 -0.72 -6.61
C LEU A 191 -4.79 -1.43 -7.77
N ILE A 192 -4.78 -2.78 -7.76
CA ILE A 192 -5.20 -3.56 -8.93
C ILE A 192 -6.69 -3.36 -9.23
N ALA A 193 -7.57 -3.40 -8.23
CA ALA A 193 -9.00 -3.23 -8.48
C ALA A 193 -9.32 -1.82 -8.99
N VAL A 194 -8.65 -0.78 -8.48
CA VAL A 194 -8.82 0.60 -8.96
C VAL A 194 -8.34 0.73 -10.41
N ASP A 195 -7.14 0.22 -10.73
CA ASP A 195 -6.58 0.30 -12.08
C ASP A 195 -7.41 -0.48 -13.12
N PHE A 196 -7.95 -1.66 -12.77
CA PHE A 196 -8.69 -2.49 -13.71
C PHE A 196 -10.18 -2.14 -13.84
N PHE A 197 -10.82 -1.66 -12.78
CA PHE A 197 -12.27 -1.43 -12.76
C PHE A 197 -12.65 0.05 -12.82
N HIS A 198 -11.85 0.95 -12.25
CA HIS A 198 -12.18 2.38 -12.18
C HIS A 198 -11.48 3.23 -13.24
N ASN A 199 -10.48 2.70 -13.95
CA ASN A 199 -9.82 3.42 -15.03
C ASN A 199 -10.63 3.39 -16.34
N LYS A 200 -11.19 4.55 -16.71
CA LYS A 200 -11.99 4.74 -17.95
C LYS A 200 -11.23 4.35 -19.22
N LEU A 201 -9.91 4.57 -19.26
CA LEU A 201 -9.05 4.23 -20.40
C LEU A 201 -8.91 2.69 -20.54
N MET A 202 -8.73 2.01 -19.41
CA MET A 202 -8.56 0.56 -19.34
C MET A 202 -9.87 -0.20 -19.61
N ASN A 203 -11.01 0.42 -19.33
CA ASN A 203 -12.34 -0.11 -19.65
C ASN A 203 -12.68 0.04 -21.15
N SER A 204 -12.21 1.11 -21.80
CA SER A 204 -12.48 1.34 -23.23
C SER A 204 -11.58 0.53 -24.16
N ASN A 205 -10.38 0.15 -23.73
CA ASN A 205 -9.39 -0.51 -24.59
C ASN A 205 -9.00 -1.89 -24.06
N VAL A 206 -9.64 -2.93 -24.63
CA VAL A 206 -9.40 -4.34 -24.28
C VAL A 206 -7.94 -4.76 -24.50
N TYR A 207 -7.23 -4.13 -25.45
CA TYR A 207 -5.81 -4.40 -25.66
C TYR A 207 -4.96 -3.95 -24.47
N LEU A 208 -5.16 -2.73 -23.97
CA LEU A 208 -4.45 -2.23 -22.77
C LEU A 208 -4.76 -3.09 -21.55
N LYS A 209 -6.01 -3.49 -21.36
CA LYS A 209 -6.40 -4.40 -20.28
C LYS A 209 -5.68 -5.75 -20.35
N LYS A 210 -5.53 -6.32 -21.55
CA LYS A 210 -4.76 -7.56 -21.76
C LYS A 210 -3.27 -7.37 -21.47
N VAL A 211 -2.67 -6.28 -21.95
CA VAL A 211 -1.25 -5.96 -21.70
C VAL A 211 -1.00 -5.76 -20.21
N SER A 212 -1.84 -5.00 -19.51
CA SER A 212 -1.74 -4.81 -18.05
C SER A 212 -1.88 -6.13 -17.29
N PHE A 213 -2.77 -7.03 -17.71
CA PHE A 213 -2.90 -8.34 -17.09
C PHE A 213 -1.64 -9.20 -17.28
N ILE A 214 -1.07 -9.22 -18.49
CA ILE A 214 0.19 -9.93 -18.77
C ILE A 214 1.35 -9.33 -17.95
N ALA A 215 1.43 -8.00 -17.87
CA ALA A 215 2.43 -7.30 -17.08
C ALA A 215 2.30 -7.63 -15.58
N LEU A 216 1.07 -7.67 -15.05
CA LEU A 216 0.77 -8.05 -13.67
C LEU A 216 1.21 -9.49 -13.39
N THR A 217 0.85 -10.46 -14.25
CA THR A 217 1.27 -11.85 -14.07
C THR A 217 2.77 -12.03 -14.19
N LEU A 218 3.42 -11.28 -15.08
CA LEU A 218 4.87 -11.32 -15.24
C LEU A 218 5.58 -10.74 -14.02
N GLY A 219 5.10 -9.63 -13.46
CA GLY A 219 5.64 -9.04 -12.23
C GLY A 219 5.44 -9.95 -11.01
N SER A 220 4.27 -10.60 -10.90
CA SER A 220 4.05 -11.61 -9.85
C SER A 220 4.98 -12.81 -10.01
N ALA A 221 5.15 -13.30 -11.24
CA ALA A 221 6.07 -14.40 -11.53
C ALA A 221 7.52 -14.03 -11.24
N SER A 222 7.97 -12.81 -11.56
CA SER A 222 9.33 -12.37 -11.26
C SER A 222 9.59 -12.32 -9.75
N MET A 223 8.66 -11.80 -8.96
CA MET A 223 8.79 -11.79 -7.49
C MET A 223 8.82 -13.21 -6.91
N SER A 224 8.05 -14.15 -7.48
CA SER A 224 8.09 -15.56 -7.09
C SER A 224 9.45 -16.23 -7.39
N VAL A 225 10.06 -15.92 -8.54
CA VAL A 225 11.40 -16.42 -8.90
C VAL A 225 12.48 -15.85 -7.97
N LEU A 226 12.39 -14.56 -7.60
CA LEU A 226 13.31 -13.97 -6.62
C LEU A 226 13.21 -14.67 -5.26
N ALA A 227 12.01 -15.03 -4.83
CA ALA A 227 11.78 -15.76 -3.58
C ALA A 227 12.32 -17.21 -3.59
N LEU A 228 12.46 -17.84 -4.76
CA LEU A 228 13.12 -19.15 -4.88
C LEU A 228 14.65 -19.05 -4.81
N TRP A 229 15.19 -17.87 -5.09
CA TRP A 229 16.63 -17.63 -5.21
C TRP A 229 17.23 -16.96 -3.96
N ALA A 230 16.40 -16.28 -3.17
CA ALA A 230 16.72 -15.75 -1.83
C ALA A 230 16.73 -16.86 -0.77
#